data_AF-A0A524QRX9-F1
#
_entry.id   AF-A0A524QRX9-F1
#
_cell.length_a   1.000
_cell.length_b   1.000
_cell.length_c   1.000
_cell.angle_alpha   90.00
_cell.angle_beta   90.00
_cell.angle_gamma   90.00
#
_symmetry.space_group_name_H-M   'P 1'
#
loop_
_entity.id
_entity.type
_entity.pdbx_description
1 polymer ?
#
loop_
_entity_poly.entity_id
_entity_poly.type
_entity_poly.pdbx_seq_one_letter_code
_entity_poly.pdbx_strand_id
1 'polypeptide(L)'
;MAEDLVGEVFDQARQPSKAYQYHVGNWIRARRFLEGPSQVSVLASLPPGTLAERGAGWLLLKQLSGRPDQEGLLGTLASSTWTGTANLTRAMGQGWEELAADWAGALFLDGTGVPVRPELGVAGVNLREVLAESDGRYPLRPLTFGERSTLFSGTLWSSAPNYFIISPPAGGGVTLSATGPMGGLPEAAMGLRVLVVRLQ
;
A
#
# COMPACT_ATOMS: atom_id res chain seq x y z
N MET A 1 7.88 -9.51 -9.25
CA MET A 1 6.53 -9.87 -9.77
C MET A 1 6.59 -11.17 -10.55
N ALA A 2 7.56 -11.37 -11.44
CA ALA A 2 7.72 -12.66 -12.13
C ALA A 2 7.89 -13.82 -11.15
N GLU A 3 8.65 -13.62 -10.07
CA GLU A 3 8.81 -14.61 -9.01
C GLU A 3 7.48 -14.93 -8.32
N ASP A 4 6.65 -13.92 -8.09
CA ASP A 4 5.34 -14.06 -7.46
C ASP A 4 4.40 -14.95 -8.28
N LEU A 5 4.35 -14.72 -9.59
CA LEU A 5 3.56 -15.54 -10.53
C LEU A 5 4.04 -16.99 -10.55
N VAL A 6 5.35 -17.23 -10.50
CA VAL A 6 5.90 -18.59 -10.39
C VAL A 6 5.51 -19.24 -9.06
N GLY A 7 5.54 -18.48 -7.97
CA GLY A 7 5.08 -18.93 -6.66
C GLY A 7 3.60 -19.34 -6.68
N GLU A 8 2.73 -18.52 -7.28
CA GLU A 8 1.30 -18.82 -7.44
C GLU A 8 1.06 -20.13 -8.20
N VAL A 9 1.83 -20.40 -9.26
CA VAL A 9 1.76 -21.68 -9.98
C VAL A 9 2.11 -22.87 -9.07
N PHE A 10 3.12 -22.74 -8.22
CA PHE A 10 3.47 -23.79 -7.25
C PHE A 10 2.43 -23.95 -6.14
N ASP A 11 1.79 -22.87 -5.69
CA ASP A 11 0.68 -22.93 -4.73
C ASP A 11 -0.51 -23.69 -5.33
N GLN A 12 -0.88 -23.37 -6.57
CA GLN A 12 -1.93 -24.08 -7.32
C GLN A 12 -1.59 -25.57 -7.52
N ALA A 13 -0.31 -25.89 -7.71
CA ALA A 13 0.19 -27.25 -7.80
C ALA A 13 0.33 -27.96 -6.44
N ARG A 14 -0.09 -27.33 -5.33
CA ARG A 14 0.01 -27.84 -3.95
C ARG A 14 1.46 -28.14 -3.53
N GLN A 15 2.40 -27.30 -3.95
CA GLN A 15 3.83 -27.38 -3.58
C GLN A 15 4.24 -26.15 -2.74
N PRO A 16 3.69 -25.99 -1.52
CA PRO A 16 3.83 -24.76 -0.73
C PRO A 16 5.29 -24.44 -0.38
N SER A 17 6.13 -25.45 -0.11
CA SER A 17 7.55 -25.23 0.16
C SER A 17 8.32 -24.65 -1.04
N LYS A 18 7.90 -24.97 -2.27
CA LYS A 18 8.48 -24.35 -3.47
C LYS A 18 7.91 -22.96 -3.71
N ALA A 19 6.61 -22.79 -3.57
CA ALA A 19 5.98 -21.48 -3.68
C ALA A 19 6.64 -20.45 -2.74
N TYR A 20 6.87 -20.84 -1.48
CA TYR A 20 7.56 -20.03 -0.48
C TYR A 20 8.92 -19.51 -0.97
N GLN A 21 9.72 -20.34 -1.65
CA GLN A 21 11.04 -19.92 -2.16
C GLN A 21 10.96 -18.76 -3.16
N TYR A 22 9.86 -18.67 -3.90
CA TYR A 22 9.63 -17.59 -4.85
C TYR A 22 8.98 -16.36 -4.20
N HIS A 23 8.15 -16.56 -3.18
CA HIS A 23 7.44 -15.48 -2.49
C HIS A 23 8.31 -14.72 -1.47
N VAL A 24 9.16 -15.44 -0.73
CA VAL A 24 9.86 -14.90 0.45
C VAL A 24 10.70 -13.66 0.13
N GLY A 25 11.32 -13.60 -1.04
CA GLY A 25 12.10 -12.44 -1.47
C GLY A 25 11.25 -11.17 -1.63
N ASN A 26 10.00 -11.31 -2.08
CA ASN A 26 9.06 -10.20 -2.17
C ASN A 26 8.54 -9.80 -0.80
N TRP A 27 8.23 -10.77 0.06
CA TRP A 27 7.76 -10.53 1.43
C TRP A 27 8.79 -9.78 2.27
N ILE A 28 10.07 -10.15 2.21
CA ILE A 28 11.15 -9.43 2.91
C ILE A 28 11.24 -7.97 2.44
N ARG A 29 11.09 -7.70 1.14
CA ARG A 29 11.14 -6.34 0.60
C ARG A 29 9.90 -5.53 0.99
N ALA A 30 8.71 -6.13 0.89
CA ALA A 30 7.45 -5.54 1.31
C ALA A 30 7.50 -5.14 2.79
N ARG A 31 8.05 -6.02 3.63
CA ARG A 31 8.28 -5.75 5.04
C ARG A 31 9.18 -4.53 5.27
N ARG A 32 10.32 -4.44 4.60
CA ARG A 32 11.22 -3.27 4.70
C ARG A 32 10.54 -1.96 4.32
N PHE A 33 9.62 -1.99 3.36
CA PHE A 33 8.80 -0.81 3.04
C PHE A 33 7.82 -0.47 4.17
N LEU A 34 7.07 -1.46 4.66
CA LEU A 34 6.04 -1.27 5.68
C LEU A 34 6.58 -0.88 7.07
N GLU A 35 7.87 -1.12 7.35
CA GLU A 35 8.53 -0.63 8.56
C GLU A 35 8.65 0.91 8.60
N GLY A 36 8.64 1.57 7.45
CA GLY A 36 8.76 3.03 7.34
C GLY A 36 8.15 3.60 6.05
N PRO A 37 6.84 3.42 5.81
CA PRO A 37 6.22 3.72 4.52
C PRO A 37 6.27 5.20 4.17
N SER A 38 6.31 6.10 5.16
CA SER A 38 6.41 7.55 4.94
C SER A 38 7.78 8.01 4.40
N GLN A 39 8.81 7.15 4.56
CA GLN A 39 10.20 7.45 4.22
C GLN A 39 10.60 6.96 2.83
N VAL A 40 9.69 6.27 2.12
CA VAL A 40 9.99 5.60 0.86
C VAL A 40 8.86 5.89 -0.13
N SER A 41 9.22 6.45 -1.27
CA SER A 41 8.30 6.59 -2.40
C SER A 41 7.99 5.22 -3.01
N VAL A 42 6.72 4.97 -3.37
CA VAL A 42 6.36 3.81 -4.20
C VAL A 42 6.93 3.93 -5.62
N LEU A 43 7.16 5.16 -6.07
CA LEU A 43 7.84 5.45 -7.32
C LEU A 43 9.34 5.36 -7.07
N ALA A 44 9.95 4.30 -7.57
CA ALA A 44 11.40 4.13 -7.48
C ALA A 44 12.11 5.32 -8.17
N SER A 45 13.01 5.96 -7.44
CA SER A 45 13.68 7.18 -7.87
C SER A 45 14.69 6.95 -9.01
N LEU A 46 15.40 5.81 -9.01
CA LEU A 46 16.30 5.37 -10.10
C LEU A 46 16.38 3.84 -10.17
N PRO A 47 16.50 3.23 -11.36
CA PRO A 47 16.78 1.80 -11.46
C PRO A 47 18.12 1.43 -10.81
N PRO A 48 18.20 0.33 -10.04
CA PRO A 48 17.15 -0.66 -9.84
C PRO A 48 16.30 -0.41 -8.57
N GLY A 49 16.42 0.74 -7.91
CA GLY A 49 15.75 1.10 -6.66
C GLY A 49 16.33 0.37 -5.44
N THR A 50 16.08 0.94 -4.26
CA THR A 50 16.30 0.31 -2.96
C THR A 50 15.41 -0.91 -2.77
N LEU A 51 15.76 -1.77 -1.81
CA LEU A 51 14.93 -2.94 -1.49
C LEU A 51 13.53 -2.55 -0.99
N ALA A 52 13.40 -1.43 -0.29
CA ALA A 52 12.11 -0.92 0.17
C ALA A 52 11.28 -0.38 -1.00
N GLU A 53 11.86 0.40 -1.92
CA GLU A 53 11.14 0.86 -3.13
C GLU A 53 10.63 -0.31 -3.97
N ARG A 54 11.42 -1.38 -4.12
CA ARG A 54 10.96 -2.61 -4.81
C ARG A 54 9.84 -3.32 -4.06
N GLY A 55 9.88 -3.31 -2.73
CA GLY A 55 8.81 -3.84 -1.89
C GLY A 55 7.51 -3.07 -2.07
N ALA A 56 7.59 -1.74 -2.10
CA ALA A 56 6.47 -0.85 -2.37
C ALA A 56 5.87 -1.11 -3.76
N GLY A 57 6.72 -1.20 -4.79
CA GLY A 57 6.30 -1.51 -6.16
C GLY A 57 5.66 -2.89 -6.31
N TRP A 58 6.19 -3.91 -5.63
CA TRP A 58 5.57 -5.25 -5.60
C TRP A 58 4.19 -5.20 -4.93
N LEU A 59 4.07 -4.55 -3.77
CA LEU A 59 2.79 -4.40 -3.07
C LEU A 59 1.75 -3.68 -3.94
N LEU A 60 2.16 -2.64 -4.66
CA LEU A 60 1.29 -1.91 -5.58
C LEU A 60 0.78 -2.82 -6.69
N LEU A 61 1.69 -3.52 -7.38
CA LEU A 61 1.30 -4.41 -8.47
C LEU A 61 0.46 -5.58 -7.97
N LYS A 62 0.77 -6.18 -6.81
CA LYS A 62 0.00 -7.26 -6.21
C LYS A 62 -1.45 -6.84 -5.91
N GLN A 63 -1.61 -5.63 -5.37
CA GLN A 63 -2.93 -5.06 -5.09
C GLN A 63 -3.71 -4.82 -6.39
N LEU A 64 -3.11 -4.14 -7.37
CA LEU A 64 -3.78 -3.76 -8.61
C LEU A 64 -4.09 -4.95 -9.51
N SER A 65 -3.13 -5.86 -9.73
CA SER A 65 -3.34 -7.03 -10.58
C SER A 65 -4.22 -8.09 -9.93
N GLY A 66 -4.43 -8.00 -8.62
CA GLY A 66 -5.34 -8.87 -7.89
C GLY A 66 -6.81 -8.44 -7.97
N ARG A 67 -7.12 -7.28 -8.55
CA ARG A 67 -8.51 -6.82 -8.63
C ARG A 67 -9.32 -7.68 -9.62
N PRO A 68 -10.59 -8.01 -9.32
CA PRO A 68 -11.41 -8.88 -10.18
C PRO A 68 -11.59 -8.38 -11.61
N ASP A 69 -11.54 -7.06 -11.82
CA ASP A 69 -11.71 -6.38 -13.10
C ASP A 69 -10.38 -6.17 -13.86
N GLN A 70 -9.26 -6.65 -13.34
CA GLN A 70 -7.91 -6.36 -13.84
C GLN A 70 -7.15 -7.61 -14.30
N GLU A 71 -7.88 -8.59 -14.84
CA GLU A 71 -7.27 -9.77 -15.47
C GLU A 71 -6.32 -9.35 -16.60
N GLY A 72 -5.11 -9.91 -16.62
CA GLY A 72 -4.11 -9.61 -17.64
C GLY A 72 -3.42 -8.25 -17.50
N LEU A 73 -3.68 -7.48 -16.43
CA LEU A 73 -3.06 -6.16 -16.20
C LEU A 73 -1.54 -6.20 -16.35
N LEU A 74 -0.85 -7.19 -15.77
CA LEU A 74 0.61 -7.29 -15.85
C LEU A 74 1.10 -7.46 -17.30
N GLY A 75 0.37 -8.19 -18.14
CA GLY A 75 0.67 -8.33 -19.56
C GLY A 75 0.44 -7.02 -20.32
N THR A 76 -0.65 -6.31 -20.02
CA THR A 76 -0.93 -4.98 -20.58
C THR A 76 0.19 -3.99 -20.23
N LEU A 77 0.63 -3.97 -18.96
CA LEU A 77 1.70 -3.08 -18.51
C LEU A 77 3.04 -3.41 -19.17
N ALA A 78 3.37 -4.70 -19.28
CA ALA A 78 4.64 -5.16 -19.84
C ALA A 78 4.73 -4.98 -21.38
N SER A 79 3.59 -5.02 -22.08
CA SER A 79 3.54 -4.87 -23.55
C SER A 79 3.41 -3.41 -24.01
N SER A 80 3.24 -2.48 -23.08
CA SER A 80 3.05 -1.06 -23.33
C SER A 80 4.37 -0.33 -23.62
N THR A 81 4.30 0.73 -24.43
CA THR A 81 5.40 1.69 -24.62
C THR A 81 5.40 2.81 -23.57
N TRP A 82 4.34 2.91 -22.77
CA TRP A 82 4.25 3.87 -21.67
C TRP A 82 5.06 3.38 -20.46
N THR A 83 5.56 4.30 -19.65
CA THR A 83 6.35 3.98 -18.45
C THR A 83 5.80 4.66 -17.20
N GLY A 84 6.16 4.14 -16.03
CA GLY A 84 5.83 4.72 -14.73
C GLY A 84 4.32 4.85 -14.48
N THR A 85 3.93 5.94 -13.81
CA THR A 85 2.53 6.22 -13.44
C THR A 85 1.64 6.36 -14.67
N ALA A 86 2.14 6.92 -15.78
CA ALA A 86 1.37 7.08 -17.02
C ALA A 86 0.92 5.74 -17.61
N ASN A 87 1.74 4.69 -17.49
CA ASN A 87 1.36 3.35 -17.92
C ASN A 87 0.24 2.79 -17.04
N LEU A 88 0.40 2.91 -15.72
CA LEU A 88 -0.58 2.43 -14.74
C LEU A 88 -1.93 3.14 -14.86
N THR A 89 -1.94 4.47 -14.89
CA THR A 89 -3.19 5.24 -14.98
C THR A 89 -3.93 4.98 -16.29
N ARG A 90 -3.19 4.79 -17.40
CA ARG A 90 -3.77 4.42 -18.68
C ARG A 90 -4.38 3.02 -18.67
N ALA A 91 -3.68 2.05 -18.07
CA ALA A 91 -4.15 0.66 -18.01
C ALA A 91 -5.36 0.51 -17.07
N MET A 92 -5.34 1.20 -15.93
CA MET A 92 -6.40 1.16 -14.92
C MET A 92 -7.59 2.07 -15.25
N GLY A 93 -7.42 3.07 -16.12
CA GLY A 93 -8.44 4.10 -16.38
C GLY A 93 -8.73 5.00 -15.17
N GLN A 94 -7.84 5.05 -14.18
CA GLN A 94 -7.98 5.81 -12.93
C GLN A 94 -6.81 6.77 -12.72
N GLY A 95 -7.04 7.86 -11.98
CA GLY A 95 -6.00 8.83 -11.64
C GLY A 95 -4.94 8.24 -10.69
N TRP A 96 -3.71 8.76 -10.76
CA TRP A 96 -2.60 8.25 -9.93
C TRP A 96 -2.89 8.42 -8.43
N GLU A 97 -3.47 9.55 -8.06
CA GLU A 97 -3.77 9.89 -6.67
C GLU A 97 -4.81 8.94 -6.06
N GLU A 98 -5.77 8.47 -6.87
CA GLU A 98 -6.78 7.50 -6.46
C GLU A 98 -6.17 6.11 -6.29
N LEU A 99 -5.38 5.66 -7.29
CA LEU A 99 -4.67 4.39 -7.22
C LEU A 99 -3.73 4.33 -6.02
N ALA A 100 -2.98 5.40 -5.76
CA ALA A 100 -2.06 5.48 -4.63
C ALA A 100 -2.80 5.49 -3.28
N ALA A 101 -3.94 6.19 -3.18
CA ALA A 101 -4.74 6.23 -1.96
C ALA A 101 -5.39 4.85 -1.65
N ASP A 102 -5.93 4.19 -2.67
CA ASP A 102 -6.52 2.85 -2.55
C ASP A 102 -5.47 1.81 -2.16
N TRP A 103 -4.33 1.83 -2.86
CA TRP A 103 -3.20 0.99 -2.53
C TRP A 103 -2.75 1.20 -1.09
N ALA A 104 -2.53 2.44 -0.67
CA ALA A 104 -2.14 2.76 0.70
C ALA A 104 -3.16 2.22 1.72
N GLY A 105 -4.46 2.37 1.46
CA GLY A 105 -5.53 1.80 2.26
C GLY A 105 -5.46 0.27 2.36
N ALA A 106 -5.31 -0.41 1.23
CA ALA A 106 -5.21 -1.87 1.17
C ALA A 106 -4.09 -2.41 2.06
N LEU A 107 -2.92 -1.74 2.09
CA LEU A 107 -1.80 -2.16 2.94
C LEU A 107 -2.11 -2.17 4.43
N PHE A 108 -2.98 -1.28 4.90
CA PHE A 108 -3.40 -1.29 6.29
C PHE A 108 -4.57 -2.24 6.54
N LEU A 109 -5.52 -2.30 5.62
CA LEU A 109 -6.81 -2.97 5.82
C LEU A 109 -6.75 -4.47 5.55
N ASP A 110 -5.81 -4.93 4.74
CA ASP A 110 -5.71 -6.35 4.41
C ASP A 110 -5.50 -7.22 5.67
N GLY A 111 -6.27 -8.30 5.74
CA GLY A 111 -6.28 -9.21 6.90
C GLY A 111 -6.78 -8.60 8.23
N THR A 112 -7.37 -7.39 8.25
CA THR A 112 -7.95 -6.82 9.48
C THR A 112 -9.34 -7.36 9.82
N GLY A 113 -10.02 -7.95 8.84
CA GLY A 113 -11.43 -8.36 8.97
C GLY A 113 -12.44 -7.22 8.84
N VAL A 114 -11.97 -5.97 8.67
CA VAL A 114 -12.85 -4.82 8.41
C VAL A 114 -13.48 -4.96 7.01
N PRO A 115 -14.81 -4.86 6.88
CA PRO A 115 -15.44 -4.86 5.57
C PRO A 115 -14.99 -3.66 4.74
N VAL A 116 -14.44 -3.91 3.55
CA VAL A 116 -13.95 -2.88 2.63
C VAL A 116 -14.51 -3.11 1.23
N ARG A 117 -14.46 -2.07 0.38
CA ARG A 117 -14.78 -2.20 -1.04
C ARG A 117 -13.78 -3.15 -1.74
N PRO A 118 -14.18 -3.88 -2.79
CA PRO A 118 -13.30 -4.86 -3.46
C PRO A 118 -11.95 -4.29 -3.92
N GLU A 119 -11.91 -3.01 -4.30
CA GLU A 119 -10.73 -2.31 -4.79
C GLU A 119 -9.65 -2.11 -3.72
N LEU A 120 -9.98 -2.32 -2.44
CA LEU A 120 -9.03 -2.29 -1.32
C LEU A 120 -8.55 -3.68 -0.90
N GLY A 121 -9.01 -4.74 -1.57
CA GLY A 121 -8.53 -6.10 -1.34
C GLY A 121 -7.15 -6.35 -1.95
N VAL A 122 -6.42 -7.31 -1.37
CA VAL A 122 -5.21 -7.89 -1.95
C VAL A 122 -5.50 -9.35 -2.25
N ALA A 123 -5.48 -9.72 -3.53
CA ALA A 123 -5.88 -11.08 -3.91
C ALA A 123 -4.76 -12.11 -3.69
N GLY A 124 -5.18 -13.33 -3.37
CA GLY A 124 -4.32 -14.50 -3.29
C GLY A 124 -3.36 -14.53 -2.09
N VAL A 125 -3.39 -13.52 -1.22
CA VAL A 125 -2.53 -13.45 -0.04
C VAL A 125 -3.17 -12.63 1.06
N ASN A 126 -3.04 -13.07 2.31
CA ASN A 126 -3.28 -12.23 3.48
C ASN A 126 -1.93 -11.63 3.92
N LEU A 127 -1.69 -10.36 3.59
CA LEU A 127 -0.47 -9.63 3.89
C LEU A 127 -0.15 -9.65 5.39
N ARG A 128 -1.18 -9.57 6.24
CA ARG A 128 -1.00 -9.56 7.69
C ARG A 128 -0.42 -10.87 8.19
N GLU A 129 -0.89 -11.98 7.66
CA GLU A 129 -0.41 -13.32 8.00
C GLU A 129 1.01 -13.54 7.46
N VAL A 130 1.23 -13.36 6.15
CA VAL A 130 2.52 -13.70 5.55
C VAL A 130 3.65 -12.77 5.98
N LEU A 131 3.38 -11.48 6.22
CA LEU A 131 4.41 -10.53 6.63
C LEU A 131 4.66 -10.54 8.14
N ALA A 132 3.83 -11.24 8.92
CA ALA A 132 4.04 -11.52 10.33
C ALA A 132 4.83 -12.82 10.57
N GLU A 133 5.05 -13.66 9.56
CA GLU A 133 5.66 -14.99 9.73
C GLU A 133 7.07 -14.92 10.36
N SER A 134 7.85 -13.87 10.08
CA SER A 134 9.24 -13.78 10.55
C SER A 134 9.43 -13.30 11.99
N ASP A 135 8.51 -12.47 12.52
CA ASP A 135 8.64 -11.84 13.85
C ASP A 135 7.35 -11.87 14.68
N GLY A 136 6.32 -12.55 14.18
CA GLY A 136 5.00 -12.65 14.79
C GLY A 136 4.16 -11.37 14.68
N ARG A 137 4.58 -10.35 13.90
CA ARG A 137 3.86 -9.07 13.83
C ARG A 137 3.88 -8.48 12.43
N TYR A 138 2.74 -7.95 12.02
CA TYR A 138 2.67 -7.15 10.79
C TYR A 138 3.61 -5.93 10.89
N PRO A 139 4.42 -5.59 9.87
CA PRO A 139 5.47 -4.58 10.04
C PRO A 139 4.94 -3.15 10.20
N LEU A 140 3.77 -2.86 9.62
CA LEU A 140 3.19 -1.53 9.63
C LEU A 140 2.73 -1.11 11.04
N ARG A 141 3.16 0.06 11.49
CA ARG A 141 2.86 0.65 12.80
C ARG A 141 2.24 2.04 12.65
N PRO A 142 0.90 2.16 12.62
CA PRO A 142 0.25 3.46 12.61
C PRO A 142 0.53 4.26 13.88
N LEU A 143 0.59 5.58 13.75
CA LEU A 143 0.60 6.49 14.89
C LEU A 143 -0.79 6.56 15.50
N THR A 144 -0.89 6.45 16.83
CA THR A 144 -2.18 6.47 17.52
C THR A 144 -2.41 7.80 18.23
N PHE A 145 -3.59 8.38 18.03
CA PHE A 145 -4.06 9.60 18.71
C PHE A 145 -5.44 9.32 19.33
N GLY A 146 -5.83 10.03 20.39
CA GLY A 146 -7.22 9.89 20.86
C GLY A 146 -7.67 10.41 22.22
N GLU A 147 -6.79 10.98 23.05
CA GLU A 147 -7.21 11.47 24.38
C GLU A 147 -7.23 12.99 24.49
N ARG A 148 -6.49 13.68 23.60
CA ARG A 148 -6.30 15.13 23.60
C ARG A 148 -6.10 15.63 22.17
N SER A 149 -6.38 16.91 21.96
CA SER A 149 -5.99 17.61 20.74
C SER A 149 -4.49 17.42 20.51
N THR A 150 -4.14 16.83 19.38
CA THR A 150 -2.75 16.51 19.02
C THR A 150 -2.45 17.07 17.65
N LEU A 151 -1.27 17.66 17.50
CA LEU A 151 -0.73 18.11 16.23
C LEU A 151 0.38 17.15 15.80
N PHE A 152 0.29 16.66 14.57
CA PHE A 152 1.40 15.99 13.90
C PHE A 152 1.90 16.89 12.79
N SER A 153 3.23 17.07 12.71
CA SER A 153 3.89 17.77 11.62
C SER A 153 5.02 16.91 11.11
N GLY A 154 5.15 16.83 9.79
CA GLY A 154 6.17 16.04 9.13
C GLY A 154 6.16 16.25 7.63
N THR A 155 7.10 15.60 6.97
CA THR A 155 7.18 15.55 5.51
C THR A 155 6.87 14.13 5.04
N LEU A 156 6.34 14.03 3.83
CA LEU A 156 6.13 12.77 3.14
C LEU A 156 6.93 12.78 1.84
N TRP A 157 7.56 11.67 1.54
CA TRP A 157 8.06 11.44 0.20
C TRP A 157 6.90 11.42 -0.81
N SER A 158 7.19 11.76 -2.07
CA SER A 158 6.19 11.68 -3.12
C SER A 158 5.58 10.28 -3.16
N SER A 159 4.24 10.20 -3.21
CA SER A 159 3.51 8.94 -3.28
C SER A 159 3.81 7.96 -2.13
N ALA A 160 4.26 8.47 -0.98
CA ALA A 160 4.48 7.72 0.25
C ALA A 160 3.29 7.92 1.21
N PRO A 161 2.72 6.84 1.78
CA PRO A 161 1.63 6.97 2.74
C PRO A 161 2.11 7.12 4.18
N ASN A 162 1.27 7.73 5.02
CA ASN A 162 1.40 7.70 6.47
C ASN A 162 0.08 7.24 7.09
N TYR A 163 0.17 6.59 8.25
CA TYR A 163 -0.95 5.87 8.84
C TYR A 163 -1.23 6.36 10.24
N PHE A 164 -2.50 6.66 10.50
CA PHE A 164 -2.97 7.17 11.78
C PHE A 164 -4.18 6.37 12.24
N ILE A 165 -4.16 5.95 13.50
CA ILE A 165 -5.33 5.44 14.22
C ILE A 165 -5.82 6.55 15.14
N ILE A 166 -7.07 6.94 14.98
CA ILE A 166 -7.68 8.00 15.77
C ILE A 166 -8.79 7.37 16.62
N SER A 167 -8.60 7.38 17.93
CA SER A 167 -9.61 6.95 18.90
C SER A 167 -10.40 8.18 19.33
N PRO A 168 -11.64 8.38 18.88
CA PRO A 168 -12.44 9.51 19.35
C PRO A 168 -12.74 9.37 20.86
N PRO A 169 -12.93 10.49 21.59
CA PRO A 169 -13.36 10.43 22.99
C PRO A 169 -14.74 9.76 23.11
N ALA A 170 -15.01 9.16 24.27
CA ALA A 170 -16.26 8.41 24.53
C ALA A 170 -17.54 9.26 24.37
N GLY A 171 -17.42 10.59 24.46
CA GLY A 171 -18.47 11.54 24.12
C GLY A 171 -17.94 12.68 23.26
N GLY A 172 -18.71 13.09 22.25
CA GLY A 172 -18.36 14.16 21.32
C GLY A 172 -17.98 13.66 19.92
N GLY A 173 -17.14 14.44 19.23
CA GLY A 173 -16.66 14.13 17.88
C GLY A 173 -15.17 14.46 17.74
N VAL A 174 -14.58 14.02 16.64
CA VAL A 174 -13.21 14.37 16.27
C VAL A 174 -13.22 15.23 15.01
N THR A 175 -12.42 16.29 15.01
CA THR A 175 -12.14 17.08 13.82
C THR A 175 -10.74 16.75 13.34
N LEU A 176 -10.62 16.39 12.06
CA LEU A 176 -9.34 16.16 11.40
C LEU A 176 -9.09 17.28 10.42
N SER A 177 -7.92 17.88 10.50
CA SER A 177 -7.44 18.87 9.53
C SER A 177 -6.04 18.49 9.07
N ALA A 178 -5.79 18.67 7.77
CA ALA A 178 -4.48 18.54 7.16
C ALA A 178 -4.17 19.85 6.46
N THR A 179 -3.04 20.45 6.81
CA THR A 179 -2.62 21.76 6.33
C THR A 179 -1.18 21.70 5.80
N GLY A 180 -0.86 22.64 4.92
CA GLY A 180 0.50 22.87 4.46
C GLY A 180 1.36 23.60 5.51
N PRO A 181 2.60 23.97 5.14
CA PRO A 181 3.50 24.70 6.00
C PRO A 181 2.84 25.95 6.61
N MET A 182 3.11 26.20 7.89
CA MET A 182 2.57 27.34 8.66
C MET A 182 1.04 27.40 8.74
N GLY A 183 0.33 26.29 8.52
CA GLY A 183 -1.13 26.24 8.59
C GLY A 183 -1.83 26.73 7.32
N GLY A 184 -1.09 26.98 6.25
CA GLY A 184 -1.65 27.32 4.93
C GLY A 184 -2.37 26.13 4.28
N LEU A 185 -3.04 26.38 3.16
CA LEU A 185 -3.58 25.30 2.34
C LEU A 185 -2.43 24.46 1.74
N PRO A 186 -2.55 23.12 1.70
CA PRO A 186 -1.64 22.30 0.90
C PRO A 186 -1.65 22.79 -0.56
N GLU A 187 -0.48 22.83 -1.19
CA GLU A 187 -0.41 23.18 -2.62
C GLU A 187 -1.20 22.15 -3.44
N ALA A 188 -2.04 22.61 -4.37
CA ALA A 188 -2.89 21.71 -5.16
C ALA A 188 -2.08 20.64 -5.91
N ALA A 189 -0.86 20.99 -6.35
CA ALA A 189 0.07 20.08 -7.01
C ALA A 189 0.55 18.91 -6.13
N MET A 190 0.40 18.98 -4.80
CA MET A 190 0.73 17.88 -3.89
C MET A 190 -0.25 16.71 -4.00
N GLY A 191 -1.45 16.93 -4.57
CA GLY A 191 -2.44 15.86 -4.76
C GLY A 191 -2.86 15.18 -3.46
N LEU A 192 -2.89 15.91 -2.33
CA LEU A 192 -3.15 15.34 -1.00
C LEU A 192 -4.46 14.55 -1.00
N ARG A 193 -4.39 13.28 -0.60
CA ARG A 193 -5.54 12.40 -0.41
C ARG A 193 -5.63 11.95 1.04
N VAL A 194 -6.86 11.82 1.53
CA VAL A 194 -7.17 11.25 2.84
C VAL A 194 -8.21 10.15 2.62
N LEU A 195 -7.85 8.91 2.99
CA LEU A 195 -8.78 7.80 3.05
C LEU A 195 -9.17 7.60 4.53
N VAL A 196 -10.45 7.78 4.84
CA VAL A 196 -10.98 7.55 6.18
C VAL A 196 -11.72 6.22 6.19
N VAL A 197 -11.30 5.32 7.09
CA VAL A 197 -11.98 4.05 7.33
C VAL A 197 -12.41 4.01 8.79
N ARG A 198 -13.69 3.71 9.00
CA ARG A 198 -14.25 3.50 10.34
C ARG A 198 -13.98 2.07 10.77
N LEU A 199 -13.21 1.92 11.86
CA LEU A 199 -13.04 0.65 12.55
C LEU A 199 -14.19 0.50 13.57
N GLN A 200 -14.80 -0.68 13.63
CA GLN A 200 -15.86 -1.01 14.59
C GLN A 200 -15.31 -1.81 15.75
#